data_AF-A0AAN8LRB2-F1
#
_entry.id   AF-A0AAN8LRB2-F1
#
_cell.length_a   1.000
_cell.length_b   1.000
_cell.length_c   1.000
_cell.angle_alpha   90.00
_cell.angle_beta   90.00
_cell.angle_gamma   90.00
#
_symmetry.space_group_name_H-M   'P 1'
#
loop_
_entity.id
_entity.type
_entity.pdbx_description
1 polymer ?
#
loop_
_entity_poly.entity_id
_entity_poly.type
_entity_poly.pdbx_seq_one_letter_code
_entity_poly.pdbx_strand_id
1 'polypeptide(L)'
;MFLARVLVGESTLGNPLFCRPPSKDMSYSNFFDSCVDDLANPKIYVFCLKRDTAEYNYVAGCLKEGELDRSIKSICRIQNLDLWELYCRKKIQLGRIHGVTEVKEEKLFHGTKVSNVHTICTYNFDNRLAGINGHVLGKGTYFARFASCR
;
A
#
# COMPACT_ATOMS: atom_id res chain seq x y z
N MET A 1 9.32 -22.91 25.61
CA MET A 1 8.09 -22.11 25.41
C MET A 1 8.48 -20.90 24.57
N PHE A 2 7.82 -20.66 23.43
CA PHE A 2 8.12 -19.52 22.56
C PHE A 2 7.00 -18.49 22.68
N LEU A 3 7.37 -17.22 22.82
CA LEU A 3 6.48 -16.09 22.64
C LEU A 3 6.61 -15.65 21.19
N ALA A 4 5.54 -15.79 20.40
CA ALA A 4 5.49 -15.34 19.02
C ALA A 4 4.47 -14.21 18.86
N ARG A 5 4.80 -13.20 18.04
CA ARG A 5 3.82 -12.22 17.57
C ARG A 5 3.15 -12.80 16.32
N VAL A 6 1.94 -13.32 16.49
CA VAL A 6 1.11 -13.82 15.40
C VAL A 6 0.07 -12.77 15.01
N LEU A 7 -0.20 -12.64 13.71
CA LEU A 7 -1.34 -11.87 13.23
C LEU A 7 -2.59 -12.73 13.43
N VAL A 8 -3.49 -12.29 14.31
CA VAL A 8 -4.81 -12.88 14.53
C VAL A 8 -5.85 -11.94 13.91
N GLY A 9 -6.80 -12.51 13.18
CA GLY A 9 -7.86 -11.75 12.51
C GLY A 9 -8.60 -12.60 11.48
N GLU A 10 -9.84 -12.25 11.21
CA GLU A 10 -10.66 -12.90 10.19
C GLU A 10 -10.48 -12.19 8.84
N SER A 11 -10.31 -12.96 7.77
CA SER A 11 -10.09 -12.43 6.42
C SER A 11 -11.18 -12.88 5.45
N THR A 12 -11.32 -12.15 4.36
CA THR A 12 -12.27 -12.47 3.28
C THR A 12 -11.68 -12.09 1.92
N LEU A 13 -12.27 -12.59 0.84
CA LEU A 13 -11.80 -12.29 -0.51
C LEU A 13 -12.00 -10.80 -0.84
N GLY A 14 -10.97 -10.16 -1.39
CA GLY A 14 -11.04 -8.76 -1.80
C GLY A 14 -11.97 -8.54 -3.00
N ASN A 15 -12.61 -7.37 -3.04
CA ASN A 15 -13.40 -6.91 -4.17
C ASN A 15 -13.01 -5.46 -4.51
N PRO A 16 -12.80 -5.09 -5.79
CA PRO A 16 -12.47 -3.72 -6.18
C PRO A 16 -13.47 -2.64 -5.75
N LEU A 17 -14.73 -3.03 -5.49
CA LEU A 17 -15.78 -2.13 -5.00
C LEU A 17 -15.69 -1.88 -3.48
N PHE A 18 -14.91 -2.67 -2.75
CA PHE A 18 -14.77 -2.51 -1.31
C PHE A 18 -13.86 -1.33 -0.98
N CYS A 19 -14.40 -0.35 -0.26
CA CYS A 19 -13.59 0.72 0.36
C CYS A 19 -13.01 0.31 1.72
N ARG A 20 -13.51 -0.79 2.30
CA ARG A 20 -13.08 -1.42 3.55
C ARG A 20 -13.52 -2.89 3.55
N PRO A 21 -12.97 -3.76 4.41
CA PRO A 21 -13.48 -5.12 4.55
C PRO A 21 -15.00 -5.14 4.79
N PRO A 22 -15.74 -6.08 4.18
CA PRO A 22 -17.18 -6.16 4.30
C PRO A 22 -17.61 -6.54 5.72
N SER A 23 -18.89 -6.29 6.03
CA SER A 23 -19.51 -6.73 7.27
C SER A 23 -19.71 -8.25 7.25
N LYS A 24 -19.52 -8.92 8.39
CA LYS A 24 -19.72 -10.37 8.53
C LYS A 24 -21.19 -10.76 8.64
N ASP A 25 -21.99 -9.84 9.18
CA ASP A 25 -23.39 -10.06 9.59
C ASP A 25 -24.31 -8.91 9.14
N MET A 26 -23.86 -8.09 8.19
CA MET A 26 -24.52 -6.86 7.74
C MET A 26 -24.68 -5.78 8.82
N SER A 27 -24.07 -5.94 10.00
CA SER A 27 -24.01 -4.90 11.02
C SER A 27 -22.98 -3.82 10.68
N TYR A 28 -23.09 -2.69 11.39
CA TYR A 28 -22.16 -1.56 11.27
C TYR A 28 -20.94 -1.67 12.19
N SER A 29 -20.78 -2.76 12.94
CA SER A 29 -19.72 -2.92 13.94
C SER A 29 -18.87 -4.17 13.72
N ASN A 30 -19.40 -5.20 13.07
CA ASN A 30 -18.71 -6.48 12.90
C ASN A 30 -18.19 -6.66 11.47
N PHE A 31 -16.92 -6.34 11.25
CA PHE A 31 -16.25 -6.45 9.95
C PHE A 31 -15.14 -7.50 9.97
N PHE A 32 -14.76 -7.98 8.80
CA PHE A 32 -13.48 -8.66 8.62
C PHE A 32 -12.30 -7.71 8.91
N ASP A 33 -11.19 -8.26 9.37
CA ASP A 33 -9.98 -7.49 9.71
C ASP A 33 -9.16 -7.14 8.47
N SER A 34 -9.23 -8.01 7.44
CA SER A 34 -8.48 -7.84 6.20
C SER A 34 -9.20 -8.44 5.00
N CYS A 35 -8.84 -7.95 3.81
CA CYS A 35 -9.15 -8.61 2.55
C CYS A 35 -7.89 -9.31 2.02
N VAL A 36 -8.06 -10.48 1.38
CA VAL A 36 -6.98 -11.23 0.73
C VAL A 36 -7.20 -11.37 -0.77
N ASP A 37 -6.13 -11.69 -1.50
CA ASP A 37 -6.18 -12.00 -2.93
C ASP A 37 -6.68 -13.41 -3.23
N ASP A 38 -6.35 -14.39 -2.38
CA ASP A 38 -6.76 -15.78 -2.51
C ASP A 38 -7.07 -16.38 -1.11
N LEU A 39 -8.18 -17.12 -0.99
CA LEU A 39 -8.61 -17.69 0.31
C LEU A 39 -7.84 -18.96 0.70
N ALA A 40 -7.35 -19.72 -0.28
CA ALA A 40 -6.64 -20.97 -0.06
C ALA A 40 -5.15 -20.73 0.20
N ASN A 41 -4.56 -19.75 -0.50
CA ASN A 41 -3.15 -19.40 -0.38
C ASN A 41 -2.94 -17.88 -0.52
N PRO A 42 -3.35 -17.10 0.50
CA PRO A 42 -3.24 -15.65 0.49
C PRO A 42 -1.78 -15.18 0.41
N LYS A 43 -1.48 -14.34 -0.57
CA LYS A 43 -0.17 -13.70 -0.73
C LYS A 43 -0.19 -12.20 -0.43
N ILE A 44 -1.37 -11.60 -0.55
CA ILE A 44 -1.58 -10.18 -0.37
C ILE A 44 -2.67 -9.98 0.66
N TYR A 45 -2.36 -9.23 1.70
CA TYR A 45 -3.33 -8.81 2.70
C TYR A 45 -3.53 -7.30 2.64
N VAL A 46 -4.78 -6.87 2.65
CA VAL A 46 -5.18 -5.46 2.71
C VAL A 46 -5.84 -5.20 4.05
N PHE A 47 -5.15 -4.44 4.90
CA PHE A 47 -5.62 -4.06 6.23
C PHE A 47 -6.08 -2.60 6.22
N CYS A 48 -7.37 -2.35 6.38
CA CYS A 48 -7.85 -0.98 6.48
C CYS A 48 -7.66 -0.46 7.91
N LEU A 49 -6.86 0.60 8.02
CA LEU A 49 -6.42 1.16 9.28
C LEU A 49 -7.57 1.88 9.97
N LYS A 50 -7.70 1.66 11.28
CA LYS A 50 -8.66 2.39 12.11
C LYS A 50 -8.15 3.81 12.37
N ARG A 51 -9.08 4.78 12.41
CA ARG A 51 -8.76 6.23 12.50
C ARG A 51 -8.04 6.63 13.79
N ASP A 52 -8.18 5.83 14.84
CA ASP A 52 -7.54 6.00 16.14
C ASP A 52 -6.09 5.47 16.19
N THR A 53 -5.64 4.75 15.18
CA THR A 53 -4.28 4.21 15.15
C THR A 53 -3.24 5.28 14.81
N ALA A 54 -2.05 5.17 15.43
CA ALA A 54 -0.93 6.06 15.13
C ALA A 54 -0.51 6.00 13.65
N GLU A 55 -0.57 4.81 13.03
CA GLU A 55 -0.25 4.62 11.61
C GLU A 55 -1.23 5.38 10.70
N TYR A 56 -2.54 5.31 10.97
CA TYR A 56 -3.53 6.08 10.23
C TYR A 56 -3.26 7.58 10.35
N ASN A 57 -3.06 8.08 11.58
CA ASN A 57 -2.87 9.51 11.83
C ASN A 57 -1.59 10.04 11.17
N TYR A 58 -0.52 9.24 11.16
CA TYR A 58 0.71 9.57 10.45
C TYR A 58 0.48 9.74 8.94
N VAL A 59 -0.11 8.73 8.29
CA VAL A 59 -0.36 8.79 6.83
C VAL A 59 -1.35 9.90 6.47
N ALA A 60 -2.40 10.07 7.27
CA ALA A 60 -3.37 11.15 7.09
C ALA A 60 -2.72 12.53 7.25
N GLY A 61 -1.75 12.69 8.15
CA GLY A 61 -0.95 13.90 8.29
C GLY A 61 -0.17 14.23 7.03
N CYS A 62 0.55 13.26 6.46
CA CYS A 62 1.29 13.45 5.21
C CYS A 62 0.39 13.81 4.02
N LEU A 63 -0.85 13.31 3.98
CA LEU A 63 -1.83 13.69 2.95
C LEU A 63 -2.30 15.14 3.10
N LYS A 64 -2.50 15.61 4.34
CA LYS A 64 -2.90 16.99 4.63
C LYS A 64 -1.81 17.99 4.28
N GLU A 65 -0.54 17.66 4.51
CA GLU A 65 0.60 18.49 4.11
C GLU A 65 0.64 18.76 2.59
N GLY A 66 0.10 17.84 1.78
CA GLY A 66 -0.01 18.02 0.33
C GLY A 66 -1.25 18.75 -0.14
N GLU A 67 -2.06 19.30 0.77
CA GLU A 67 -3.32 19.99 0.45
C GLU A 67 -4.36 19.10 -0.25
N LEU A 68 -4.31 17.78 -0.05
CA LEU A 68 -5.42 16.92 -0.43
C LEU A 68 -6.59 17.11 0.56
N ASP A 69 -7.29 18.24 0.44
CA ASP A 69 -8.47 18.61 1.24
C ASP A 69 -9.71 17.83 0.78
N ARG A 70 -9.63 16.50 0.87
CA ARG A 70 -10.76 15.61 0.65
C ARG A 70 -11.01 14.80 1.89
N SER A 71 -12.28 14.46 2.12
CA SER A 71 -12.67 13.53 3.17
C SER A 71 -12.06 12.15 2.88
N ILE A 72 -10.98 11.82 3.61
CA ILE A 72 -10.33 10.51 3.52
C ILE A 72 -11.36 9.42 3.84
N LYS A 73 -11.69 8.61 2.84
CA LYS A 73 -12.65 7.50 2.99
C LYS A 73 -12.04 6.40 3.85
N SER A 74 -10.85 5.95 3.49
CA SER A 74 -10.08 4.92 4.19
C SER A 74 -8.60 5.04 3.85
N ILE A 75 -7.75 4.51 4.73
CA ILE A 75 -6.32 4.28 4.50
C ILE A 75 -6.12 2.80 4.75
N CYS A 76 -5.55 2.07 3.79
CA CYS A 76 -5.31 0.65 3.95
C CYS A 76 -3.84 0.32 3.71
N ARG A 77 -3.28 -0.51 4.58
CA ARG A 77 -1.93 -1.04 4.48
C ARG A 77 -1.95 -2.28 3.59
N ILE A 78 -1.07 -2.30 2.59
CA ILE A 78 -0.86 -3.45 1.72
C ILE A 78 0.31 -4.26 2.27
N GLN A 79 0.08 -5.54 2.52
CA GLN A 79 1.12 -6.50 2.89
C GLN A 79 1.26 -7.53 1.79
N ASN A 80 2.30 -7.36 0.97
CA ASN A 80 2.74 -8.34 -0.03
C ASN A 80 4.19 -8.71 0.33
N LEU A 81 4.39 -9.89 0.93
CA LEU A 81 5.70 -10.31 1.46
C LEU A 81 6.71 -10.56 0.35
N ASP A 82 6.26 -11.06 -0.81
CA ASP A 82 7.13 -11.31 -1.97
C ASP A 82 7.73 -9.99 -2.49
N LEU A 83 6.89 -8.97 -2.69
CA LEU A 83 7.36 -7.64 -3.11
C LEU A 83 8.19 -6.95 -2.04
N TRP A 84 7.86 -7.15 -0.76
CA TRP A 84 8.66 -6.63 0.34
C TRP A 84 10.06 -7.25 0.39
N GLU A 85 10.19 -8.56 0.17
CA GLU A 85 11.50 -9.21 0.08
C GLU A 85 12.32 -8.66 -1.08
N LEU A 86 11.70 -8.51 -2.27
CA LEU A 86 12.37 -7.91 -3.43
C LEU A 86 12.86 -6.49 -3.14
N TYR A 87 12.06 -5.68 -2.45
CA TYR A 87 12.44 -4.33 -2.02
C TYR A 87 13.65 -4.35 -1.08
N CYS A 88 13.61 -5.16 -0.02
CA CYS A 88 14.71 -5.32 0.93
C CYS A 88 16.01 -5.78 0.25
N ARG A 89 15.92 -6.74 -0.68
CA ARG A 89 17.07 -7.20 -1.46
C ARG A 89 17.65 -6.10 -2.34
N LYS A 90 16.79 -5.28 -2.96
CA LYS A 90 17.23 -4.15 -3.78
C LYS A 90 17.95 -3.09 -2.95
N LYS A 91 17.49 -2.82 -1.73
CA LYS A 91 18.17 -1.92 -0.78
C LYS A 91 19.59 -2.38 -0.47
N ILE A 92 19.76 -3.67 -0.16
CA ILE A 92 21.09 -4.26 0.08
C ILE A 92 21.99 -4.15 -1.17
N GLN A 93 21.43 -4.45 -2.35
CA GLN A 93 22.17 -4.32 -3.61
C GLN A 93 22.65 -2.88 -3.86
N LEU A 94 21.78 -1.89 -3.65
CA LEU A 94 22.12 -0.48 -3.81
C LEU A 94 23.17 -0.02 -2.79
N GLY A 95 23.11 -0.51 -1.55
CA GLY A 95 24.13 -0.24 -0.54
C GLY A 95 25.50 -0.72 -0.99
N ARG A 96 25.59 -1.94 -1.54
CA ARG A 96 26.85 -2.49 -2.09
C ARG A 96 27.39 -1.68 -3.26
N ILE A 97 26.53 -1.26 -4.18
CA ILE A 97 26.93 -0.48 -5.37
C ILE A 97 27.49 0.89 -4.97
N HIS A 98 26.86 1.56 -4.00
CA HIS A 98 27.27 2.90 -3.57
C HIS A 98 28.30 2.88 -2.42
N GLY A 99 28.69 1.70 -1.91
CA GLY A 99 29.61 1.59 -0.78
C GLY A 99 29.05 2.11 0.54
N VAL A 100 27.72 2.09 0.72
CA VAL A 100 27.02 2.58 1.92
C VAL A 100 26.28 1.45 2.63
N THR A 101 26.22 1.52 3.96
CA THR A 101 25.47 0.57 4.79
C THR A 101 23.97 0.89 4.81
N GLU A 102 23.62 2.17 4.71
CA GLU A 102 22.24 2.64 4.67
C GLU A 102 21.97 3.44 3.41
N VAL A 103 20.99 2.98 2.64
CA VAL A 103 20.51 3.68 1.45
C VAL A 103 19.45 4.69 1.90
N LYS A 104 19.53 5.91 1.37
CA LYS A 104 18.51 6.94 1.59
C LYS A 104 17.17 6.46 1.01
N GLU A 105 16.14 6.43 1.85
CA GLU A 105 14.77 6.11 1.47
C GLU A 105 13.87 7.33 1.67
N GLU A 106 12.94 7.54 0.75
CA GLU A 106 11.94 8.60 0.86
C GLU A 106 10.54 8.00 0.74
N LYS A 107 9.60 8.52 1.54
CA LYS A 107 8.19 8.19 1.45
C LYS A 107 7.54 9.15 0.47
N LEU A 108 7.11 8.64 -0.67
CA LEU A 108 6.52 9.43 -1.76
C LEU A 108 5.14 8.91 -2.13
N PHE A 109 4.38 9.72 -2.86
CA PHE A 109 3.01 9.42 -3.28
C PHE A 109 2.94 9.00 -4.75
N HIS A 110 2.05 8.07 -5.07
CA HIS A 110 1.74 7.69 -6.45
C HIS A 110 0.23 7.68 -6.65
N GLY A 111 -0.28 8.64 -7.43
CA GLY A 111 -1.69 8.68 -7.83
C GLY A 111 -1.93 7.79 -9.05
N THR A 112 -2.96 6.95 -9.02
CA THR A 112 -3.26 6.01 -10.11
C THR A 112 -4.77 5.78 -10.26
N LYS A 113 -5.17 5.21 -11.40
CA LYS A 113 -6.57 4.80 -11.64
C LYS A 113 -6.86 3.52 -10.87
N VAL A 114 -8.13 3.34 -10.46
CA VAL A 114 -8.59 2.13 -9.75
C VAL A 114 -8.27 0.85 -10.54
N SER A 115 -8.34 0.89 -11.87
CA SER A 115 -7.98 -0.22 -12.77
C SER A 115 -6.56 -0.74 -12.59
N ASN A 116 -5.64 0.10 -12.10
CA ASN A 116 -4.22 -0.25 -11.95
C ASN A 116 -3.90 -0.75 -10.54
N VAL A 117 -4.80 -0.56 -9.56
CA VAL A 117 -4.53 -0.86 -8.14
C VAL A 117 -4.19 -2.34 -7.96
N HIS A 118 -5.00 -3.24 -8.53
CA HIS A 118 -4.74 -4.67 -8.43
C HIS A 118 -3.37 -5.02 -9.00
N THR A 119 -3.06 -4.58 -10.22
CA THR A 119 -1.77 -4.85 -10.87
C THR A 119 -0.60 -4.34 -10.05
N ILE A 120 -0.68 -3.12 -9.51
CA ILE A 120 0.40 -2.52 -8.70
C ILE A 120 0.59 -3.31 -7.39
N CYS A 121 -0.49 -3.66 -6.69
CA CYS A 121 -0.41 -4.40 -5.43
C CYS A 121 0.10 -5.84 -5.62
N THR A 122 -0.18 -6.46 -6.77
CA THR A 122 0.22 -7.85 -7.06
C THR A 122 1.61 -7.95 -7.66
N TYR A 123 1.92 -7.09 -8.63
CA TYR A 123 3.09 -7.24 -9.50
C TYR A 123 4.09 -6.08 -9.42
N ASN A 124 3.89 -5.13 -8.49
CA ASN A 124 4.67 -3.91 -8.36
C ASN A 124 4.44 -2.92 -9.52
N PHE A 125 5.13 -1.77 -9.48
CA PHE A 125 5.06 -0.76 -10.54
C PHE A 125 5.75 -1.25 -11.83
N ASP A 126 4.98 -1.42 -12.91
CA ASP A 126 5.51 -1.81 -14.22
C ASP A 126 5.84 -0.57 -15.07
N ASN A 127 7.13 -0.29 -15.22
CA ASN A 127 7.63 0.81 -16.06
C ASN A 127 7.26 0.64 -17.55
N ARG A 128 6.87 -0.55 -18.00
CA ARG A 128 6.38 -0.79 -19.37
C ARG A 128 4.95 -0.29 -19.56
N LEU A 129 4.20 -0.17 -18.46
CA LEU A 129 2.87 0.43 -18.43
C LEU A 129 2.93 1.94 -18.18
N ALA A 130 4.12 2.56 -18.20
CA ALA A 130 4.31 4.01 -18.14
C ALA A 130 3.77 4.67 -19.43
N GLY A 131 2.45 4.78 -19.49
CA GLY A 131 1.71 5.44 -20.55
C GLY A 131 0.58 6.23 -19.93
N ILE A 132 0.45 7.49 -20.37
CA ILE A 132 -0.63 8.47 -20.16
C ILE A 132 -0.23 9.68 -19.30
N ASN A 133 0.60 9.54 -18.25
CA ASN A 133 0.92 10.67 -17.36
C ASN A 133 2.43 10.94 -17.23
N GLY A 134 2.98 11.79 -18.10
CA GLY A 134 4.29 12.42 -17.91
C GLY A 134 5.46 11.72 -18.59
N HIS A 135 5.92 12.29 -19.72
CA HIS A 135 7.19 11.91 -20.38
C HIS A 135 8.26 12.99 -20.24
N VAL A 136 8.08 13.97 -19.36
CA VAL A 136 8.92 15.17 -19.29
C VAL A 136 10.36 14.84 -18.88
N LEU A 137 10.57 13.80 -18.06
CA LEU A 137 11.88 13.45 -17.49
C LEU A 137 12.37 12.04 -17.83
N GLY A 138 11.65 11.31 -18.69
CA GLY A 138 12.01 9.96 -19.12
C GLY A 138 10.88 8.93 -18.99
N LYS A 139 11.18 7.69 -19.36
CA LYS A 139 10.25 6.55 -19.25
C LYS A 139 10.44 5.87 -17.89
N GLY A 140 9.39 5.89 -17.06
CA GLY A 140 9.42 5.25 -15.75
C GLY A 140 8.17 5.52 -14.92
N THR A 141 8.17 5.02 -13.68
CA THR A 141 7.12 5.29 -12.70
C THR A 141 7.44 6.57 -11.93
N TYR A 142 6.46 7.47 -11.85
CA TYR A 142 6.61 8.77 -11.20
C TYR A 142 6.03 8.76 -9.79
N PHE A 143 6.71 9.48 -8.90
CA PHE A 143 6.30 9.68 -7.51
C PHE A 143 6.33 11.17 -7.16
N ALA A 144 5.40 11.62 -6.34
CA ALA A 144 5.27 12.99 -5.89
C ALA A 144 5.67 13.12 -4.41
N ARG A 145 6.34 14.22 -4.06
CA ARG A 145 6.69 14.54 -2.67
C ARG A 145 5.45 14.88 -1.84
N PHE A 146 4.49 15.55 -2.44
CA PHE A 146 3.24 15.97 -1.81
C PHE A 146 2.06 15.29 -2.49
N ALA A 147 1.10 14.84 -1.69
CA ALA A 147 -0.18 14.35 -2.20
C ALA A 147 -1.08 15.55 -2.50
N SER A 148 -1.02 16.09 -3.72
CA SER A 148 -1.90 17.17 -4.16
C SER A 148 -2.82 16.72 -5.29
N CYS A 149 -4.04 17.25 -5.32
CA CYS A 149 -4.85 17.22 -6.53
C CYS A 149 -4.33 18.33 -7.46
N ARG A 150 -3.93 17.97 -8.68
CA ARG A 150 -3.91 18.93 -9.80
C ARG A 150 -5.27 18.91 -10.48
#